data_AF-A0A8J4H842-F1
#
_entry.id   AF-A0A8J4H842-F1
#
_cell.length_a   1.000
_cell.length_b   1.000
_cell.length_c   1.000
_cell.angle_alpha   90.00
_cell.angle_beta   90.00
_cell.angle_gamma   90.00
#
_symmetry.space_group_name_H-M   'P 1'
#
loop_
_entity.id
_entity.type
_entity.pdbx_description
1 polymer ?
#
loop_
_entity_poly.entity_id
_entity_poly.type
_entity_poly.pdbx_seq_one_letter_code
_entity_poly.pdbx_strand_id
1 'polypeptide(L)'
;MHETLETYLDVWAGTEPRRADIARTLRQAAVAARQVADLAALGPLAGALGATREGSRAGNVAGGDVQKELDIRAEEFFIDALRSAPLAAIGSEESEAPIPLHAESRLVLALDPLDGSGNIAINAPIGSIFSILPTLPDAPPAAALLQPGTAQLAAGFFLYGVETVLVLTLGAGTQVFTLDRRQNAFALTRRDLALPEGTHEYAINVSNYRHWEAPVRAYIDDCVAGAEGPRGVDFNMRWLASVVGEAFRILLRGGIYLYPGDARPGYREGRLRLVYEANPLAFLIEQAGGAASDGVQRILTRVPRGLHQRVPLVFGSRDKVARIAAYCAGELAVAEHAPLFGRRGLFRSSGDLAPCR
;
A
#
# COMPACT_ATOMS: atom_id res chain seq x y z
N MET A 1 24.10 18.89 -8.63
CA MET A 1 22.73 18.77 -9.18
C MET A 1 22.31 17.32 -8.94
N HIS A 2 21.15 17.08 -8.36
CA HIS A 2 20.65 15.72 -8.18
C HIS A 2 20.26 15.13 -9.54
N GLU A 3 20.43 13.82 -9.73
CA GLU A 3 19.93 13.11 -10.92
C GLU A 3 18.39 13.20 -10.95
N THR A 4 17.81 13.60 -12.08
CA THR A 4 16.35 13.68 -12.19
C THR A 4 15.74 12.30 -12.51
N LEU A 5 14.45 12.13 -12.24
CA LEU A 5 13.69 10.94 -12.62
C LEU A 5 13.82 10.66 -14.12
N GLU A 6 13.78 11.70 -14.96
CA GLU A 6 13.89 11.56 -16.41
C GLU A 6 15.24 10.96 -16.80
N THR A 7 16.35 11.51 -16.29
CA THR A 7 17.69 11.00 -16.54
C THR A 7 17.87 9.58 -16.01
N TYR A 8 17.41 9.31 -14.78
CA TYR A 8 17.46 7.99 -14.18
C TYR A 8 16.74 6.94 -15.05
N LEU A 9 15.53 7.28 -15.53
CA LEU A 9 14.73 6.40 -16.39
C LEU A 9 15.33 6.21 -17.78
N ASP A 10 15.95 7.24 -18.37
CA ASP A 10 16.65 7.12 -19.67
C ASP A 10 17.81 6.13 -19.56
N VAL A 11 18.63 6.26 -18.51
CA VAL A 11 19.77 5.36 -18.26
C VAL A 11 19.28 3.93 -18.02
N TRP A 12 18.25 3.74 -17.20
CA TRP A 12 17.69 2.42 -16.92
C TRP A 12 17.05 1.77 -18.15
N ALA A 13 16.35 2.56 -18.98
CA ALA A 13 15.67 2.06 -20.16
C ALA A 13 16.64 1.61 -21.26
N GLY A 14 17.73 2.37 -21.45
CA GLY A 14 18.69 2.12 -22.51
C GLY A 14 18.00 1.98 -23.87
N THR A 15 18.24 0.87 -24.56
CA THR A 15 17.62 0.56 -25.86
C THR A 15 16.49 -0.48 -25.77
N GLU A 16 16.09 -0.91 -24.57
CA GLU A 16 15.08 -1.97 -24.42
C GLU A 16 13.67 -1.39 -24.60
N PRO A 17 12.89 -1.81 -25.61
CA PRO A 17 11.60 -1.17 -25.93
C PRO A 17 10.60 -1.21 -24.77
N ARG A 18 10.52 -2.32 -24.05
CA ARG A 18 9.60 -2.46 -22.90
C ARG A 18 9.97 -1.49 -21.77
N ARG A 19 11.27 -1.32 -21.49
CA ARG A 19 11.71 -0.36 -20.48
C ARG A 19 11.47 1.07 -20.92
N ALA A 20 11.64 1.38 -22.21
CA ALA A 20 11.27 2.68 -22.75
C ALA A 20 9.77 2.96 -22.57
N ASP A 21 8.91 1.95 -22.77
CA ASP A 21 7.47 2.07 -22.51
C ASP A 21 7.18 2.35 -21.03
N ILE A 22 7.80 1.60 -20.12
CA ILE A 22 7.67 1.81 -18.66
C ILE A 22 8.14 3.22 -18.28
N ALA A 23 9.29 3.67 -18.78
CA ALA A 23 9.84 5.00 -18.53
C ALA A 23 8.87 6.11 -19.00
N ARG A 24 8.28 5.97 -20.18
CA ARG A 24 7.26 6.91 -20.69
C ARG A 24 6.02 6.92 -19.80
N THR A 25 5.52 5.76 -19.38
CA THR A 25 4.39 5.66 -18.45
C THR A 25 4.67 6.35 -17.12
N LEU A 26 5.84 6.12 -16.52
CA LEU A 26 6.24 6.73 -15.25
C LEU A 26 6.37 8.26 -15.35
N ARG A 27 6.83 8.78 -16.48
CA ARG A 27 6.86 10.23 -16.73
C ARG A 27 5.46 10.83 -16.75
N GLN A 28 4.49 10.16 -17.37
CA GLN A 28 3.10 10.62 -17.36
C GLN A 28 2.48 10.53 -15.96
N ALA A 29 2.74 9.46 -15.21
CA ALA A 29 2.32 9.36 -13.83
C ALA A 29 2.91 10.49 -12.95
N ALA A 30 4.18 10.86 -13.19
CA ALA A 30 4.82 11.97 -12.49
C ALA A 30 4.21 13.34 -12.87
N VAL A 31 3.72 13.52 -14.10
CA VAL A 31 2.97 14.73 -14.50
C VAL A 31 1.68 14.83 -13.67
N ALA A 32 0.87 13.77 -13.65
CA ALA A 32 -0.37 13.73 -12.88
C ALA A 32 -0.13 13.96 -11.38
N ALA A 33 0.86 13.30 -10.81
CA ALA A 33 1.21 13.44 -9.40
C ALA A 33 1.61 14.88 -9.02
N ARG A 34 2.27 15.62 -9.91
CA ARG A 34 2.55 17.05 -9.68
C ARG A 34 1.27 17.88 -9.66
N GLN A 35 0.31 17.60 -10.56
CA GLN A 35 -0.98 18.29 -10.56
C GLN A 35 -1.78 18.02 -9.29
N VAL A 36 -1.79 16.76 -8.81
CA VAL A 36 -2.40 16.41 -7.52
C VAL A 36 -1.70 17.13 -6.37
N ALA A 37 -0.36 17.12 -6.35
CA ALA A 37 0.43 17.76 -5.30
C ALA A 37 0.26 19.29 -5.26
N ASP A 38 0.11 19.94 -6.41
CA ASP A 38 -0.14 21.37 -6.49
C ASP A 38 -1.56 21.71 -6.04
N LEU A 39 -2.57 20.92 -6.47
CA LEU A 39 -3.96 21.11 -6.04
C LEU A 39 -4.13 20.89 -4.53
N ALA A 40 -3.57 19.80 -3.99
CA ALA A 40 -3.63 19.48 -2.57
C ALA A 40 -2.96 20.57 -1.71
N ALA A 41 -1.83 21.12 -2.17
CA ALA A 41 -1.09 22.16 -1.45
C ALA A 41 -1.84 23.49 -1.34
N LEU A 42 -2.82 23.76 -2.21
CA LEU A 42 -3.67 24.95 -2.10
C LEU A 42 -4.65 24.85 -0.92
N GLY A 43 -4.98 23.64 -0.47
CA GLY A 43 -5.91 23.41 0.64
C GLY A 43 -7.22 24.19 0.45
N PRO A 44 -7.67 24.96 1.46
CA PRO A 44 -8.90 25.76 1.35
C PRO A 44 -8.93 26.79 0.21
N LEU A 45 -7.79 27.19 -0.36
CA LEU A 45 -7.73 28.12 -1.49
C LEU A 45 -8.26 27.49 -2.79
N ALA A 46 -8.29 26.16 -2.88
CA ALA A 46 -8.86 25.40 -3.99
C ALA A 46 -10.32 24.96 -3.74
N GLY A 47 -10.97 25.50 -2.71
CA GLY A 47 -12.32 25.10 -2.30
C GLY A 47 -12.33 23.91 -1.34
N ALA A 48 -13.49 23.25 -1.22
CA ALA A 48 -13.70 22.19 -0.25
C ALA A 48 -13.22 20.81 -0.76
N LEU A 49 -11.91 20.65 -0.92
CA LEU A 49 -11.30 19.42 -1.48
C LEU A 49 -11.63 18.13 -0.70
N GLY A 50 -11.91 18.24 0.60
CA GLY A 50 -12.32 17.11 1.46
C GLY A 50 -13.82 16.88 1.54
N ALA A 51 -14.63 17.71 0.87
CA ALA A 51 -16.08 17.56 0.87
C ALA A 51 -16.52 16.39 -0.01
N THR A 52 -17.57 15.73 0.43
CA THR A 52 -18.30 14.73 -0.34
C THR A 52 -19.20 15.44 -1.35
N ARG A 53 -19.14 15.08 -2.64
CA ARG A 53 -20.07 15.64 -3.62
C ARG A 53 -21.46 15.04 -3.46
N GLU A 54 -22.45 15.87 -3.14
CA GLU A 54 -23.86 15.51 -3.27
C GLU A 54 -24.21 15.37 -4.77
N GLY A 55 -24.48 14.14 -5.24
CA GLY A 55 -24.86 13.89 -6.64
C GLY A 55 -24.17 12.70 -7.30
N SER A 56 -23.12 12.13 -6.70
CA SER A 56 -22.74 10.74 -6.98
C SER A 56 -23.90 9.88 -6.50
N ARG A 57 -24.65 9.26 -7.43
CA ARG A 57 -25.80 8.40 -7.10
C ARG A 57 -25.45 7.49 -5.93
N ALA A 58 -26.35 7.48 -4.95
CA ALA A 58 -26.28 6.73 -3.71
C ALA A 58 -25.52 5.39 -3.81
N GLY A 59 -24.46 5.26 -3.01
CA GLY A 59 -23.92 3.99 -2.56
C GLY A 59 -23.03 3.25 -3.56
N ASN A 60 -21.79 3.01 -3.13
CA ASN A 60 -20.81 2.12 -3.74
C ASN A 60 -19.96 2.75 -4.85
N VAL A 61 -18.91 3.49 -4.47
CA VAL A 61 -17.62 3.27 -5.14
C VAL A 61 -17.33 1.76 -5.06
N ALA A 62 -16.64 1.15 -6.02
CA ALA A 62 -16.29 -0.28 -5.96
C ALA A 62 -15.59 -0.66 -4.62
N GLY A 63 -15.01 0.34 -3.96
CA GLY A 63 -14.43 0.29 -2.62
C GLY A 63 -15.34 0.45 -1.40
N GLY A 64 -16.58 0.95 -1.55
CA GLY A 64 -17.55 1.19 -0.48
C GLY A 64 -17.36 2.49 0.32
N ASP A 65 -16.42 3.35 -0.07
CA ASP A 65 -16.18 4.65 0.56
C ASP A 65 -16.93 5.78 -0.16
N VAL A 66 -17.15 6.92 0.52
CA VAL A 66 -17.78 8.10 -0.09
C VAL A 66 -16.69 8.93 -0.76
N GLN A 67 -16.82 9.11 -2.08
CA GLN A 67 -15.85 9.82 -2.91
C GLN A 67 -15.80 11.32 -2.56
N LYS A 68 -14.59 11.85 -2.36
CA LYS A 68 -14.32 13.27 -2.08
C LYS A 68 -13.93 14.01 -3.35
N GLU A 69 -13.99 15.33 -3.31
CA GLU A 69 -13.59 16.17 -4.45
C GLU A 69 -12.17 15.86 -4.93
N LEU A 70 -11.20 15.74 -4.02
CA LEU A 70 -9.82 15.45 -4.42
C LEU A 70 -9.66 14.06 -5.05
N ASP A 71 -10.47 13.06 -4.66
CA ASP A 71 -10.45 11.72 -5.28
C ASP A 71 -10.80 11.84 -6.77
N ILE A 72 -11.89 12.55 -7.08
CA ILE A 72 -12.34 12.80 -8.46
C ILE A 72 -11.26 13.52 -9.27
N ARG A 73 -10.68 14.58 -8.69
CA ARG A 73 -9.65 15.38 -9.37
C ARG A 73 -8.36 14.60 -9.58
N ALA A 74 -7.98 13.73 -8.64
CA ALA A 74 -6.82 12.86 -8.78
C ALA A 74 -7.03 11.84 -9.91
N GLU A 75 -8.18 11.16 -9.94
CA GLU A 75 -8.55 10.26 -11.04
C GLU A 75 -8.49 10.99 -12.39
N GLU A 76 -9.12 12.16 -12.51
CA GLU A 76 -9.09 12.98 -13.74
C GLU A 76 -7.64 13.27 -14.21
N PHE A 77 -6.78 13.77 -13.30
CA PHE A 77 -5.39 14.07 -13.65
C PHE A 77 -4.59 12.85 -14.09
N PHE A 78 -4.74 11.72 -13.38
CA PHE A 78 -4.04 10.50 -13.75
C PHE A 78 -4.53 9.92 -15.07
N ILE A 79 -5.85 9.79 -15.26
CA ILE A 79 -6.41 9.25 -16.49
C ILE A 79 -6.00 10.13 -17.68
N ASP A 80 -6.11 11.46 -17.58
CA ASP A 80 -5.76 12.35 -18.68
C ASP A 80 -4.27 12.32 -19.04
N ALA A 81 -3.37 12.28 -18.06
CA ALA A 81 -1.94 12.14 -18.34
C ALA A 81 -1.62 10.77 -18.97
N LEU A 82 -2.20 9.69 -18.41
CA LEU A 82 -1.92 8.31 -18.82
C LEU A 82 -2.58 7.92 -20.15
N ARG A 83 -3.58 8.67 -20.66
CA ARG A 83 -4.12 8.48 -22.03
C ARG A 83 -3.02 8.51 -23.11
N SER A 84 -1.95 9.27 -22.88
CA SER A 84 -0.82 9.37 -23.82
C SER A 84 0.28 8.33 -23.59
N ALA A 85 0.19 7.56 -22.50
CA ALA A 85 1.17 6.53 -22.14
C ALA A 85 0.96 5.25 -22.98
N PRO A 86 2.02 4.44 -23.20
CA PRO A 86 1.93 3.16 -23.91
C PRO A 86 1.28 2.07 -23.03
N LEU A 87 0.00 2.25 -22.72
CA LEU A 87 -0.82 1.38 -21.89
C LEU A 87 -2.00 0.82 -22.70
N ALA A 88 -2.33 -0.45 -22.49
CA ALA A 88 -3.47 -1.10 -23.10
C ALA A 88 -4.74 -0.97 -22.25
N ALA A 89 -4.60 -0.91 -20.93
CA ALA A 89 -5.69 -0.66 -20.00
C ALA A 89 -5.18 -0.08 -18.67
N ILE A 90 -6.07 0.61 -17.97
CA ILE A 90 -5.90 1.07 -16.59
C ILE A 90 -6.97 0.40 -15.72
N GLY A 91 -6.58 -0.22 -14.61
CA GLY A 91 -7.51 -0.61 -13.54
C GLY A 91 -7.41 0.38 -12.39
N SER A 92 -8.44 1.19 -12.16
CA SER A 92 -8.46 2.19 -11.07
C SER A 92 -9.31 1.71 -9.89
N GLU A 93 -8.95 2.12 -8.67
CA GLU A 93 -9.79 1.95 -7.47
C GLU A 93 -11.17 2.59 -7.65
N GLU A 94 -11.21 3.74 -8.33
CA GLU A 94 -12.39 4.59 -8.53
C GLU A 94 -13.30 4.13 -9.69
N SER A 95 -12.90 3.09 -10.44
CA SER A 95 -13.62 2.59 -11.61
C SER A 95 -14.00 1.11 -11.47
N GLU A 96 -15.28 0.77 -11.61
CA GLU A 96 -15.76 -0.63 -11.49
C GLU A 96 -15.16 -1.60 -12.52
N ALA A 97 -14.80 -1.09 -13.70
CA ALA A 97 -14.24 -1.88 -14.80
C ALA A 97 -12.95 -1.23 -15.29
N PRO A 98 -11.99 -2.03 -15.82
CA PRO A 98 -10.79 -1.48 -16.45
C PRO A 98 -11.10 -0.52 -17.61
N ILE A 99 -10.40 0.60 -17.64
CA ILE A 99 -10.47 1.62 -18.69
C ILE A 99 -9.56 1.18 -19.85
N PRO A 100 -10.11 0.84 -21.03
CA PRO A 100 -9.30 0.48 -22.18
C PRO A 100 -8.60 1.72 -22.77
N LEU A 101 -7.37 1.54 -23.24
CA LEU A 101 -6.57 2.56 -23.93
C LEU A 101 -6.09 2.03 -25.28
N HIS A 102 -4.79 1.82 -25.45
CA HIS A 102 -4.19 1.43 -26.73
C HIS A 102 -3.99 -0.08 -26.79
N ALA A 103 -4.91 -0.81 -27.43
CA ALA A 103 -4.94 -2.28 -27.43
C ALA A 103 -3.60 -2.96 -27.79
N GLU A 104 -2.79 -2.35 -28.65
CA GLU A 104 -1.48 -2.84 -29.10
C GLU A 104 -0.34 -2.61 -28.10
N SER A 105 -0.59 -1.91 -26.99
CA SER A 105 0.41 -1.63 -25.97
C SER A 105 0.74 -2.88 -25.15
N ARG A 106 1.98 -2.92 -24.65
CA ARG A 106 2.55 -4.10 -23.98
C ARG A 106 2.37 -4.09 -22.46
N LEU A 107 1.73 -3.06 -21.94
CA LEU A 107 1.65 -2.75 -20.51
C LEU A 107 0.21 -2.48 -20.11
N VAL A 108 -0.12 -2.83 -18.87
CA VAL A 108 -1.31 -2.36 -18.15
C VAL A 108 -0.88 -1.72 -16.84
N LEU A 109 -1.73 -0.83 -16.31
CA LEU A 109 -1.44 -0.13 -15.07
C LEU A 109 -2.61 -0.32 -14.08
N ALA A 110 -2.30 -0.72 -12.86
CA ALA A 110 -3.25 -0.63 -11.74
C ALA A 110 -2.97 0.66 -10.96
N LEU A 111 -4.02 1.39 -10.57
CA LEU A 111 -3.96 2.73 -10.00
C LEU A 111 -4.86 2.82 -8.76
N ASP A 112 -4.30 3.34 -7.68
CA ASP A 112 -5.05 4.02 -6.64
C ASP A 112 -4.74 5.53 -6.79
N PRO A 113 -5.67 6.33 -7.33
CA PRO A 113 -5.41 7.73 -7.60
C PRO A 113 -5.25 8.55 -6.32
N LEU A 114 -5.89 8.15 -5.21
CA LEU A 114 -5.79 8.86 -3.94
C LEU A 114 -5.98 7.95 -2.69
N ASP A 115 -4.87 7.43 -2.17
CA ASP A 115 -4.83 6.81 -0.84
C ASP A 115 -4.97 7.85 0.27
N GLY A 116 -5.69 7.45 1.31
CA GLY A 116 -5.82 8.24 2.53
C GLY A 116 -6.78 9.40 2.37
N SER A 117 -7.73 9.37 1.43
CA SER A 117 -8.72 10.45 1.22
C SER A 117 -9.41 10.89 2.52
N GLY A 118 -9.59 9.97 3.48
CA GLY A 118 -9.94 10.21 4.90
C GLY A 118 -9.27 11.43 5.55
N ASN A 119 -8.02 11.70 5.17
CA ASN A 119 -7.10 12.64 5.80
C ASN A 119 -7.04 14.02 5.14
N ILE A 120 -7.72 14.23 4.00
CA ILE A 120 -7.64 15.48 3.22
C ILE A 120 -7.96 16.71 4.09
N ALA A 121 -9.08 16.66 4.83
CA ALA A 121 -9.58 17.80 5.59
C ALA A 121 -8.73 18.17 6.82
N ILE A 122 -7.82 17.28 7.25
CA ILE A 122 -6.98 17.47 8.44
C ILE A 122 -5.51 17.73 8.08
N ASN A 123 -5.21 17.97 6.79
CA ASN A 123 -3.85 18.21 6.30
C ASN A 123 -2.86 17.10 6.70
N ALA A 124 -3.34 15.86 6.77
CA ALA A 124 -2.50 14.69 7.02
C ALA A 124 -2.05 14.07 5.69
N PRO A 125 -0.97 13.26 5.69
CA PRO A 125 -0.41 12.71 4.47
C PRO A 125 -1.43 11.85 3.70
N ILE A 126 -1.42 12.03 2.39
CA ILE A 126 -2.19 11.28 1.39
C ILE A 126 -1.25 10.90 0.25
N GLY A 127 -1.67 10.09 -0.72
CA GLY A 127 -0.80 9.73 -1.84
C GLY A 127 -1.50 9.02 -2.97
N SER A 128 -0.74 8.55 -3.95
CA SER A 128 -1.27 7.77 -5.09
C SER A 128 -0.40 6.55 -5.27
N ILE A 129 -0.97 5.39 -5.58
CA ILE A 129 -0.24 4.12 -5.70
C ILE A 129 -0.41 3.60 -7.12
N PHE A 130 0.64 3.03 -7.70
CA PHE A 130 0.56 2.43 -9.02
C PHE A 130 1.37 1.14 -9.13
N SER A 131 0.92 0.28 -10.04
CA SER A 131 1.60 -0.95 -10.44
C SER A 131 1.57 -1.10 -11.95
N ILE A 132 2.70 -1.44 -12.58
CA ILE A 132 2.81 -1.68 -14.02
C ILE A 132 3.05 -3.17 -14.24
N LEU A 133 2.20 -3.78 -15.06
CA LEU A 133 2.23 -5.21 -15.40
C LEU A 133 2.37 -5.38 -16.92
N PRO A 134 2.93 -6.50 -17.40
CA PRO A 134 2.91 -6.82 -18.82
C PRO A 134 1.50 -7.21 -19.25
N THR A 135 1.13 -6.96 -20.50
CA THR A 135 -0.03 -7.64 -21.10
C THR A 135 0.22 -9.14 -21.22
N LEU A 136 -0.86 -9.91 -21.25
CA LEU A 136 -0.82 -11.36 -21.46
C LEU A 136 -0.98 -11.65 -22.96
N PRO A 137 -0.17 -12.56 -23.55
CA PRO A 137 -0.41 -13.03 -24.91
C PRO A 137 -1.81 -13.63 -25.04
N ASP A 138 -2.48 -13.34 -26.15
CA ASP A 138 -3.78 -13.91 -26.53
C ASP A 138 -4.91 -13.72 -25.50
N ALA A 139 -4.80 -12.73 -24.61
CA ALA A 139 -5.82 -12.39 -23.63
C ALA A 139 -6.20 -10.90 -23.71
N PRO A 140 -7.45 -10.54 -23.34
CA PRO A 140 -7.85 -9.13 -23.24
C PRO A 140 -6.93 -8.36 -22.28
N PRO A 141 -6.56 -7.10 -22.56
CA PRO A 141 -5.70 -6.30 -21.68
C PRO A 141 -6.16 -6.28 -20.22
N ALA A 142 -7.46 -6.21 -19.97
CA ALA A 142 -8.06 -6.26 -18.63
C ALA A 142 -7.65 -7.51 -17.82
N ALA A 143 -7.47 -8.67 -18.47
CA ALA A 143 -7.09 -9.92 -17.78
C ALA A 143 -5.67 -9.84 -17.19
N ALA A 144 -4.80 -9.02 -17.78
CA ALA A 144 -3.45 -8.82 -17.29
C ALA A 144 -3.38 -8.13 -15.91
N LEU A 145 -4.43 -7.41 -15.50
CA LEU A 145 -4.54 -6.81 -14.16
C LEU A 145 -4.74 -7.86 -13.05
N LEU A 146 -5.08 -9.10 -13.41
CA LEU A 146 -5.31 -10.21 -12.48
C LEU A 146 -4.11 -11.17 -12.39
N GLN A 147 -2.92 -10.70 -12.78
CA GLN A 147 -1.67 -11.42 -12.55
C GLN A 147 -1.23 -11.32 -11.08
N PRO A 148 -0.49 -12.32 -10.56
CA PRO A 148 0.09 -12.21 -9.24
C PRO A 148 1.09 -11.05 -9.16
N GLY A 149 1.28 -10.49 -7.96
CA GLY A 149 2.18 -9.36 -7.74
C GLY A 149 3.65 -9.63 -8.14
N THR A 150 4.05 -10.89 -8.26
CA THR A 150 5.35 -11.30 -8.82
C THR A 150 5.55 -10.96 -10.29
N ALA A 151 4.48 -10.67 -11.05
CA ALA A 151 4.55 -10.28 -12.46
C ALA A 151 4.79 -8.78 -12.67
N GLN A 152 4.78 -7.97 -11.60
CA GLN A 152 4.98 -6.52 -11.68
C GLN A 152 6.34 -6.18 -12.29
N LEU A 153 6.34 -5.27 -13.26
CA LEU A 153 7.54 -4.76 -13.92
C LEU A 153 8.09 -3.52 -13.22
N ALA A 154 7.19 -2.71 -12.66
CA ALA A 154 7.49 -1.54 -11.87
C ALA A 154 6.31 -1.28 -10.91
N ALA A 155 6.62 -0.71 -9.75
CA ALA A 155 5.61 -0.25 -8.81
C ALA A 155 6.12 0.96 -8.04
N GLY A 156 5.19 1.78 -7.56
CA GLY A 156 5.55 2.95 -6.80
C GLY A 156 4.36 3.58 -6.11
N PHE A 157 4.66 4.56 -5.27
CA PHE A 157 3.66 5.48 -4.78
C PHE A 157 4.23 6.90 -4.73
N PHE A 158 3.33 7.86 -4.89
CA PHE A 158 3.56 9.25 -4.57
C PHE A 158 3.03 9.52 -3.17
N LEU A 159 3.80 10.23 -2.35
CA LEU A 159 3.35 10.74 -1.06
C LEU A 159 3.24 12.25 -1.15
N TYR A 160 2.06 12.78 -0.84
CA TYR A 160 1.78 14.20 -0.71
C TYR A 160 1.78 14.56 0.77
N GLY A 161 2.98 14.78 1.32
CA GLY A 161 3.19 15.18 2.71
C GLY A 161 3.81 16.56 2.83
N VAL A 162 4.63 16.76 3.87
CA VAL A 162 5.47 17.96 4.03
C VAL A 162 6.37 18.16 2.81
N GLU A 163 6.88 17.06 2.28
CA GLU A 163 7.50 16.98 0.96
C GLU A 163 6.65 16.10 0.05
N THR A 164 6.72 16.36 -1.26
CA THR A 164 6.17 15.46 -2.27
C THR A 164 7.26 14.51 -2.74
N VAL A 165 7.08 13.21 -2.53
CA VAL A 165 8.06 12.20 -2.92
C VAL A 165 7.45 11.12 -3.79
N LEU A 166 8.25 10.56 -4.69
CA LEU A 166 7.98 9.33 -5.42
C LEU A 166 8.89 8.25 -4.84
N VAL A 167 8.30 7.16 -4.36
CA VAL A 167 9.01 5.93 -4.03
C VAL A 167 8.78 4.94 -5.17
N LEU A 168 9.86 4.43 -5.77
CA LEU A 168 9.81 3.66 -7.01
C LEU A 168 10.69 2.42 -6.93
N THR A 169 10.20 1.29 -7.44
CA THR A 169 11.03 0.14 -7.81
C THR A 169 10.81 -0.24 -9.27
N LEU A 170 11.90 -0.66 -9.93
CA LEU A 170 11.92 -1.22 -11.28
C LEU A 170 12.38 -2.70 -11.25
N GLY A 171 12.22 -3.37 -10.09
CA GLY A 171 12.67 -4.75 -9.86
C GLY A 171 14.12 -4.91 -9.40
N ALA A 172 14.84 -3.81 -9.22
CA ALA A 172 16.20 -3.79 -8.67
C ALA A 172 16.34 -2.63 -7.66
N GLY A 173 16.02 -2.93 -6.40
CA GLY A 173 16.06 -1.96 -5.30
C GLY A 173 14.87 -1.00 -5.29
N THR A 174 14.77 -0.24 -4.21
CA THR A 174 13.74 0.79 -4.01
C THR A 174 14.40 2.17 -3.90
N GLN A 175 13.92 3.11 -4.71
CA GLN A 175 14.48 4.45 -4.86
C GLN A 175 13.51 5.51 -4.33
N VAL A 176 14.02 6.64 -3.86
CA VAL A 176 13.20 7.80 -3.47
C VAL A 176 13.62 9.02 -4.27
N PHE A 177 12.65 9.64 -4.90
CA PHE A 177 12.78 10.93 -5.56
C PHE A 177 11.94 11.96 -4.83
N THR A 178 12.49 13.15 -4.59
CA THR A 178 11.78 14.28 -4.01
C THR A 178 11.47 15.31 -5.10
N LEU A 179 10.26 15.85 -5.13
CA LEU A 179 9.88 16.90 -6.07
C LEU A 179 10.59 18.22 -5.74
N ASP A 180 11.52 18.65 -6.59
CA ASP A 180 12.05 20.01 -6.55
C ASP A 180 11.08 20.95 -7.27
N ARG A 181 10.25 21.66 -6.49
CA ARG A 181 9.27 22.63 -7.01
C ARG A 181 9.89 23.76 -7.83
N ARG A 182 11.18 24.08 -7.64
CA ARG A 182 11.87 25.14 -8.40
C ARG A 182 12.19 24.69 -9.83
N GLN A 183 12.45 23.40 -10.00
CA GLN A 183 12.76 22.77 -11.27
C GLN A 183 11.55 22.06 -11.89
N ASN A 184 10.48 21.92 -11.10
CA ASN A 184 9.29 21.14 -11.43
C ASN A 184 9.61 19.69 -11.83
N ALA A 185 10.61 19.10 -11.19
CA ALA A 185 11.13 17.77 -11.51
C ALA A 185 11.38 16.94 -10.25
N PHE A 186 11.17 15.63 -10.35
CA PHE A 186 11.53 14.70 -9.28
C PHE A 186 13.03 14.42 -9.33
N ALA A 187 13.72 14.61 -8.21
CA ALA A 187 15.16 14.44 -8.09
C ALA A 187 15.50 13.30 -7.13
N LEU A 188 16.43 12.43 -7.51
CA LEU A 188 16.83 11.29 -6.70
C LEU A 188 17.49 11.76 -5.40
N THR A 189 16.87 11.43 -4.27
CA THR A 189 17.33 11.80 -2.92
C THR A 189 17.79 10.60 -2.10
N ARG A 190 17.29 9.39 -2.40
CA ARG A 190 17.79 8.15 -1.80
C ARG A 190 17.86 7.05 -2.84
N ARG A 191 19.02 6.43 -2.96
CA ARG A 191 19.26 5.28 -3.83
C ARG A 191 19.28 3.99 -3.00
N ASP A 192 18.73 2.91 -3.54
CA ASP A 192 18.81 1.55 -3.01
C ASP A 192 18.49 1.47 -1.51
N LEU A 193 17.27 1.89 -1.15
CA LEU A 193 16.80 1.82 0.22
C LEU A 193 16.91 0.40 0.78
N ALA A 194 17.51 0.31 1.97
CA ALA A 194 17.50 -0.89 2.78
C ALA A 194 16.62 -0.64 4.01
N LEU A 195 15.56 -1.42 4.15
CA LEU A 195 14.60 -1.31 5.23
C LEU A 195 15.25 -1.74 6.56
N PRO A 196 15.30 -0.87 7.59
CA PRO A 196 15.94 -1.20 8.87
C PRO A 196 15.24 -2.31 9.66
N GLU A 197 16.00 -3.27 10.20
CA GLU A 197 15.46 -4.39 11.00
C GLU A 197 15.31 -4.07 12.51
N GLY A 198 16.14 -3.19 13.07
CA GLY A 198 16.24 -3.00 14.53
C GLY A 198 15.14 -2.19 15.22
N THR A 199 14.15 -1.69 14.50
CA THR A 199 13.21 -0.68 15.05
C THR A 199 12.04 -1.31 15.78
N HIS A 200 11.79 -0.92 17.03
CA HIS A 200 10.68 -1.42 17.83
C HIS A 200 9.40 -0.58 17.63
N GLU A 201 8.95 -0.44 16.39
CA GLU A 201 7.71 0.28 16.08
C GLU A 201 6.69 -0.58 15.34
N TYR A 202 5.42 -0.42 15.71
CA TYR A 202 4.29 -1.02 15.00
C TYR A 202 3.22 0.02 14.65
N ALA A 203 2.50 -0.22 13.56
CA ALA A 203 1.35 0.56 13.15
C ALA A 203 0.13 -0.32 12.93
N ILE A 204 -0.90 -0.09 13.73
CA ILE A 204 -2.20 -0.74 13.65
C ILE A 204 -3.27 0.18 14.25
N ASN A 205 -4.50 0.14 13.72
CA ASN A 205 -5.61 0.88 14.30
C ASN A 205 -6.15 0.22 15.57
N VAL A 206 -5.59 0.57 16.73
CA VAL A 206 -5.92 -0.03 18.04
C VAL A 206 -7.40 0.06 18.43
N SER A 207 -8.18 1.00 17.86
CA SER A 207 -9.63 1.06 18.11
C SER A 207 -10.37 -0.23 17.72
N ASN A 208 -9.78 -1.05 16.84
CA ASN A 208 -10.32 -2.32 16.37
C ASN A 208 -9.88 -3.53 17.20
N TYR A 209 -9.17 -3.34 18.32
CA TYR A 209 -8.62 -4.41 19.17
C TYR A 209 -9.61 -5.55 19.44
N ARG A 210 -10.84 -5.19 19.82
CA ARG A 210 -11.92 -6.14 20.15
C ARG A 210 -12.38 -7.02 18.98
N HIS A 211 -12.06 -6.65 17.75
CA HIS A 211 -12.49 -7.34 16.52
C HIS A 211 -11.41 -8.25 15.93
N TRP A 212 -10.14 -8.04 16.31
CA TRP A 212 -9.04 -8.82 15.75
C TRP A 212 -9.12 -10.29 16.11
N GLU A 213 -8.47 -11.13 15.32
CA GLU A 213 -8.27 -12.52 15.70
C GLU A 213 -7.25 -12.65 16.84
N ALA A 214 -7.27 -13.79 17.54
CA ALA A 214 -6.42 -14.02 18.70
C ALA A 214 -4.92 -13.86 18.40
N PRO A 215 -4.36 -14.33 17.26
CA PRO A 215 -2.94 -14.15 16.95
C PRO A 215 -2.49 -12.69 16.88
N VAL A 216 -3.29 -11.83 16.24
CA VAL A 216 -2.99 -10.40 16.12
C VAL A 216 -3.08 -9.71 17.48
N ARG A 217 -4.10 -10.03 18.29
CA ARG A 217 -4.19 -9.51 19.67
C ARG A 217 -2.97 -9.89 20.47
N ALA A 218 -2.62 -11.18 20.49
CA ALA A 218 -1.47 -11.69 21.23
C ALA A 218 -0.16 -10.98 20.84
N TYR A 219 0.07 -10.78 19.54
CA TYR A 219 1.24 -10.03 19.10
C TYR A 219 1.26 -8.60 19.64
N ILE A 220 0.12 -7.90 19.60
CA ILE A 220 0.03 -6.52 20.09
C ILE A 220 0.15 -6.46 21.61
N ASP A 221 -0.46 -7.40 22.33
CA ASP A 221 -0.36 -7.52 23.79
C ASP A 221 1.10 -7.73 24.20
N ASP A 222 1.83 -8.59 23.48
CA ASP A 222 3.26 -8.81 23.70
C ASP A 222 4.10 -7.56 23.40
N CYS A 223 3.71 -6.73 22.42
CA CYS A 223 4.36 -5.44 22.17
C CYS A 223 4.05 -4.42 23.28
N VAL A 224 2.83 -4.41 23.82
CA VAL A 224 2.39 -3.51 24.89
C VAL A 224 3.03 -3.86 26.23
N ALA A 225 3.24 -5.16 26.50
CA ALA A 225 3.94 -5.63 27.69
C ALA A 225 5.43 -5.19 27.74
N GLY A 226 6.00 -4.79 26.60
CA GLY A 226 7.31 -4.14 26.53
C GLY A 226 8.44 -4.98 27.13
N ALA A 227 9.32 -4.31 27.88
CA ALA A 227 10.46 -4.94 28.56
C ALA A 227 10.08 -6.01 29.59
N GLU A 228 8.86 -5.95 30.16
CA GLU A 228 8.35 -6.94 31.12
C GLU A 228 7.68 -8.15 30.44
N GLY A 229 7.37 -8.01 29.15
CA GLY A 229 6.73 -9.03 28.33
C GLY A 229 7.71 -10.00 27.66
N PRO A 230 7.18 -10.97 26.88
CA PRO A 230 8.00 -11.97 26.18
C PRO A 230 8.88 -11.38 25.07
N ARG A 231 8.72 -10.09 24.76
CA ARG A 231 9.59 -9.37 23.82
C ARG A 231 10.86 -8.84 24.46
N GLY A 232 10.86 -8.59 25.76
CA GLY A 232 12.02 -8.09 26.51
C GLY A 232 12.53 -6.70 26.08
N VAL A 233 11.73 -5.96 25.31
CA VAL A 233 12.05 -4.62 24.79
C VAL A 233 10.78 -3.80 24.65
N ASP A 234 10.88 -2.49 24.87
CA ASP A 234 9.73 -1.58 24.70
C ASP A 234 9.45 -1.28 23.23
N PHE A 235 8.17 -1.15 22.90
CA PHE A 235 7.70 -0.77 21.57
C PHE A 235 7.06 0.61 21.60
N ASN A 236 7.10 1.28 20.45
CA ASN A 236 6.36 2.51 20.23
C ASN A 236 5.34 2.32 19.10
N MET A 237 4.21 3.01 19.16
CA MET A 237 3.14 2.88 18.18
C MET A 237 3.01 4.13 17.32
N ARG A 238 2.68 3.95 16.03
CA ARG A 238 2.29 5.03 15.12
C ARG A 238 1.03 4.62 14.38
N TRP A 239 0.20 5.58 14.02
CA TRP A 239 -0.92 5.33 13.12
C TRP A 239 -1.28 6.63 12.39
N LEU A 240 -0.80 6.76 11.16
CA LEU A 240 -1.05 7.91 10.28
C LEU A 240 -2.39 7.83 9.56
N ALA A 241 -3.04 6.66 9.57
CA ALA A 241 -4.26 6.37 8.81
C ALA A 241 -4.12 6.63 7.29
N SER A 242 -2.91 6.48 6.75
CA SER A 242 -2.59 6.49 5.32
C SER A 242 -1.56 5.39 5.07
N VAL A 243 -1.85 4.45 4.16
CA VAL A 243 -0.96 3.31 3.97
C VAL A 243 0.34 3.74 3.28
N VAL A 244 0.30 4.72 2.37
CA VAL A 244 1.50 5.29 1.76
C VAL A 244 2.36 6.06 2.76
N GLY A 245 1.73 6.81 3.69
CA GLY A 245 2.43 7.49 4.77
C GLY A 245 3.13 6.50 5.70
N GLU A 246 2.45 5.40 6.06
CA GLU A 246 3.03 4.32 6.85
C GLU A 246 4.15 3.59 6.12
N ALA A 247 3.96 3.28 4.84
CA ALA A 247 4.96 2.64 4.00
C ALA A 247 6.24 3.48 3.91
N PHE A 248 6.11 4.79 3.66
CA PHE A 248 7.27 5.68 3.60
C PHE A 248 8.01 5.76 4.94
N ARG A 249 7.29 5.91 6.05
CA ARG A 249 7.88 5.89 7.40
C ARG A 249 8.66 4.60 7.63
N ILE A 250 8.04 3.45 7.38
CA ILE A 250 8.63 2.13 7.62
C ILE A 250 9.83 1.88 6.71
N LEU A 251 9.78 2.29 5.44
CA LEU A 251 10.93 2.20 4.52
C LEU A 251 12.14 2.97 5.04
N LEU A 252 11.95 4.13 5.66
CA LEU A 252 13.05 4.98 6.13
C LEU A 252 13.60 4.57 7.49
N ARG A 253 12.77 4.08 8.40
CA ARG A 253 13.20 3.83 9.79
C ARG A 253 12.84 2.47 10.34
N GLY A 254 12.29 1.56 9.55
CA GLY A 254 11.89 0.22 9.98
C GLY A 254 10.58 0.21 10.78
N GLY A 255 10.21 -0.99 11.23
CA GLY A 255 8.96 -1.25 11.94
C GLY A 255 8.02 -2.11 11.10
N ILE A 256 6.76 -2.21 11.54
CA ILE A 256 5.75 -3.05 10.90
C ILE A 256 4.41 -2.33 10.81
N TYR A 257 3.72 -2.52 9.69
CA TYR A 257 2.33 -2.10 9.48
C TYR A 257 1.43 -3.34 9.48
N LEU A 258 0.25 -3.21 10.09
CA LEU A 258 -0.77 -4.24 10.13
C LEU A 258 -2.14 -3.64 9.81
N TYR A 259 -2.79 -4.19 8.79
CA TYR A 259 -4.23 -4.10 8.56
C TYR A 259 -4.78 -5.52 8.37
N PRO A 260 -5.03 -6.24 9.47
CA PRO A 260 -5.49 -7.62 9.41
C PRO A 260 -6.94 -7.72 8.95
N GLY A 261 -7.37 -8.93 8.59
CA GLY A 261 -8.79 -9.26 8.59
C GLY A 261 -9.34 -9.18 10.01
N ASP A 262 -10.60 -8.77 10.17
CA ASP A 262 -11.23 -8.70 11.49
C ASP A 262 -12.73 -9.03 11.46
N ALA A 263 -13.32 -9.14 12.65
CA ALA A 263 -14.71 -9.56 12.84
C ALA A 263 -15.76 -8.51 12.45
N ARG A 264 -15.38 -7.29 12.06
CA ARG A 264 -16.35 -6.29 11.60
C ARG A 264 -17.01 -6.76 10.30
N PRO A 265 -18.32 -6.49 10.10
CA PRO A 265 -19.00 -6.85 8.86
C PRO A 265 -18.28 -6.29 7.63
N GLY A 266 -17.86 -7.15 6.70
CA GLY A 266 -17.16 -6.77 5.47
C GLY A 266 -15.64 -6.59 5.59
N TYR A 267 -15.03 -6.90 6.75
CA TYR A 267 -13.59 -6.72 6.99
C TYR A 267 -12.81 -8.04 7.15
N ARG A 268 -13.46 -9.20 6.99
CA ARG A 268 -12.80 -10.51 7.12
C ARG A 268 -11.67 -10.71 6.11
N GLU A 269 -11.88 -10.27 4.88
CA GLU A 269 -10.84 -10.30 3.83
C GLU A 269 -9.95 -9.03 3.86
N GLY A 270 -9.88 -8.32 4.98
CA GLY A 270 -9.15 -7.05 5.11
C GLY A 270 -9.88 -5.86 4.48
N ARG A 271 -9.20 -4.72 4.43
CA ARG A 271 -9.72 -3.46 3.86
C ARG A 271 -9.02 -3.06 2.56
N LEU A 272 -7.70 -3.20 2.52
CA LEU A 272 -6.89 -2.80 1.37
C LEU A 272 -7.10 -3.76 0.20
N ARG A 273 -6.94 -3.29 -1.02
CA ARG A 273 -7.15 -4.06 -2.25
C ARG A 273 -5.83 -4.63 -2.74
N LEU A 274 -5.93 -5.87 -3.22
CA LEU A 274 -4.77 -6.65 -3.62
C LEU A 274 -4.05 -6.01 -4.81
N VAL A 275 -4.79 -5.56 -5.82
CA VAL A 275 -4.24 -5.21 -7.13
C VAL A 275 -3.50 -3.86 -7.12
N TYR A 276 -4.10 -2.80 -6.58
CA TYR A 276 -3.55 -1.44 -6.62
C TYR A 276 -3.00 -0.90 -5.29
N GLU A 277 -3.23 -1.58 -4.15
CA GLU A 277 -2.61 -1.20 -2.86
C GLU A 277 -1.58 -2.24 -2.40
N ALA A 278 -2.00 -3.47 -2.13
CA ALA A 278 -1.14 -4.46 -1.47
C ALA A 278 0.02 -4.95 -2.34
N ASN A 279 -0.22 -5.31 -3.61
CA ASN A 279 0.81 -5.76 -4.53
C ASN A 279 1.92 -4.72 -4.79
N PRO A 280 1.62 -3.45 -5.13
CA PRO A 280 2.67 -2.46 -5.36
C PRO A 280 3.46 -2.14 -4.09
N LEU A 281 2.79 -2.01 -2.93
CA LEU A 281 3.48 -1.79 -1.66
C LEU A 281 4.36 -2.99 -1.27
N ALA A 282 3.87 -4.22 -1.43
CA ALA A 282 4.66 -5.42 -1.17
C ALA A 282 5.91 -5.50 -2.06
N PHE A 283 5.80 -5.10 -3.33
CA PHE A 283 6.94 -5.11 -4.24
C PHE A 283 8.03 -4.12 -3.80
N LEU A 284 7.64 -2.89 -3.42
CA LEU A 284 8.55 -1.89 -2.88
C LEU A 284 9.25 -2.35 -1.59
N ILE A 285 8.48 -2.94 -0.67
CA ILE A 285 8.98 -3.40 0.62
C ILE A 285 9.96 -4.56 0.45
N GLU A 286 9.64 -5.54 -0.39
CA GLU A 286 10.53 -6.68 -0.64
C GLU A 286 11.81 -6.26 -1.39
N GLN A 287 11.71 -5.30 -2.33
CA GLN A 287 12.87 -4.72 -3.02
C GLN A 287 13.77 -3.90 -2.09
N ALA A 288 13.24 -3.43 -0.95
CA ALA A 288 14.01 -2.82 0.12
C ALA A 288 14.52 -3.83 1.19
N GLY A 289 14.37 -5.13 0.95
CA GLY A 289 14.82 -6.20 1.86
C GLY A 289 13.80 -6.63 2.93
N GLY A 290 12.67 -5.94 3.03
CA GLY A 290 11.56 -6.27 3.92
C GLY A 290 10.75 -7.49 3.48
N ALA A 291 9.56 -7.63 4.05
CA ALA A 291 8.59 -8.64 3.67
C ALA A 291 7.15 -8.11 3.70
N ALA A 292 6.25 -8.77 2.96
CA ALA A 292 4.81 -8.49 3.00
C ALA A 292 3.99 -9.80 2.93
N SER A 293 3.02 -9.94 3.83
CA SER A 293 2.12 -11.10 3.92
C SER A 293 0.69 -10.67 4.26
N ASP A 294 -0.28 -11.56 4.09
CA ASP A 294 -1.62 -11.39 4.66
C ASP A 294 -1.72 -11.93 6.11
N GLY A 295 -0.58 -12.29 6.71
CA GLY A 295 -0.48 -13.02 7.96
C GLY A 295 -0.20 -14.51 7.79
N VAL A 296 -0.43 -15.09 6.59
CA VAL A 296 -0.20 -16.53 6.32
C VAL A 296 0.62 -16.73 5.04
N GLN A 297 0.21 -16.12 3.93
CA GLN A 297 0.82 -16.22 2.63
C GLN A 297 1.48 -14.90 2.21
N ARG A 298 2.62 -14.99 1.50
CA ARG A 298 3.27 -13.85 0.86
C ARG A 298 2.32 -13.14 -0.11
N ILE A 299 2.24 -11.81 -0.03
CA ILE A 299 1.30 -11.01 -0.85
C ILE A 299 1.54 -11.22 -2.35
N LEU A 300 2.79 -11.09 -2.81
CA LEU A 300 3.11 -11.11 -4.24
C LEU A 300 2.83 -12.46 -4.94
N THR A 301 2.64 -13.55 -4.19
CA THR A 301 2.33 -14.87 -4.77
C THR A 301 0.84 -15.12 -4.91
N ARG A 302 -0.01 -14.24 -4.37
CA ARG A 302 -1.46 -14.37 -4.50
C ARG A 302 -1.89 -14.01 -5.92
N VAL A 303 -2.73 -14.86 -6.51
CA VAL A 303 -3.39 -14.58 -7.78
C VAL A 303 -4.72 -13.86 -7.50
N PRO A 304 -4.91 -12.62 -7.99
CA PRO A 304 -6.17 -11.90 -7.83
C PRO A 304 -7.35 -12.64 -8.47
N ARG A 305 -8.47 -12.70 -7.75
CA ARG A 305 -9.76 -13.25 -8.24
C ARG A 305 -10.64 -12.19 -8.89
N GLY A 306 -10.32 -10.91 -8.69
CA GLY A 306 -11.04 -9.77 -9.24
C GLY A 306 -10.29 -8.48 -8.97
N LEU A 307 -10.63 -7.43 -9.72
CA LEU A 307 -9.92 -6.14 -9.69
C LEU A 307 -9.95 -5.49 -8.29
N HIS A 308 -11.11 -5.51 -7.64
CA HIS A 308 -11.33 -4.88 -6.33
C HIS A 308 -11.21 -5.88 -5.16
N GLN A 309 -10.53 -7.02 -5.35
CA GLN A 309 -10.35 -8.00 -4.28
C GLN A 309 -9.63 -7.35 -3.09
N ARG A 310 -10.22 -7.47 -1.89
CA ARG A 310 -9.57 -7.08 -0.64
C ARG A 310 -8.61 -8.15 -0.13
N VAL A 311 -7.62 -7.73 0.65
CA VAL A 311 -6.67 -8.61 1.32
C VAL A 311 -6.24 -8.02 2.67
N PRO A 312 -6.07 -8.84 3.72
CA PRO A 312 -5.29 -8.44 4.88
C PRO A 312 -3.87 -8.08 4.47
N LEU A 313 -3.26 -7.08 5.11
CA LEU A 313 -1.91 -6.67 4.75
C LEU A 313 -1.05 -6.43 5.99
N VAL A 314 0.09 -7.11 6.00
CA VAL A 314 1.17 -6.94 6.97
C VAL A 314 2.45 -6.72 6.19
N PHE A 315 3.15 -5.61 6.40
CA PHE A 315 4.43 -5.34 5.74
C PHE A 315 5.42 -4.63 6.67
N GLY A 316 6.71 -4.75 6.37
CA GLY A 316 7.76 -4.01 7.06
C GLY A 316 9.04 -4.81 7.20
N SER A 317 9.72 -4.64 8.35
CA SER A 317 10.94 -5.37 8.66
C SER A 317 10.69 -6.88 8.65
N ARG A 318 11.57 -7.60 7.95
CA ARG A 318 11.42 -9.04 7.66
C ARG A 318 11.23 -9.86 8.93
N ASP A 319 12.00 -9.56 9.97
CA ASP A 319 11.93 -10.20 11.29
C ASP A 319 10.54 -10.06 11.95
N LYS A 320 9.91 -8.89 11.84
CA LYS A 320 8.59 -8.60 12.44
C LYS A 320 7.48 -9.26 11.66
N VAL A 321 7.55 -9.22 10.33
CA VAL A 321 6.55 -9.87 9.46
C VAL A 321 6.59 -11.37 9.67
N ALA A 322 7.78 -11.97 9.73
CA ALA A 322 7.94 -13.38 10.06
C ALA A 322 7.39 -13.72 11.44
N ARG A 323 7.60 -12.83 12.43
CA ARG A 323 7.05 -13.04 13.78
C ARG A 323 5.53 -13.02 13.80
N ILE A 324 4.87 -12.12 13.08
CA ILE A 324 3.40 -12.14 12.93
C ILE A 324 2.93 -13.45 12.30
N ALA A 325 3.58 -13.89 11.22
CA ALA A 325 3.24 -15.14 10.57
C ALA A 325 3.34 -16.33 11.55
N ALA A 326 4.34 -16.35 12.43
CA ALA A 326 4.49 -17.36 13.47
C ALA A 326 3.35 -17.34 14.52
N TYR A 327 2.84 -16.16 14.91
CA TYR A 327 1.61 -16.10 15.73
C TYR A 327 0.41 -16.67 14.97
N CYS A 328 0.23 -16.28 13.70
CA CYS A 328 -0.89 -16.75 12.89
C CYS A 328 -0.84 -18.26 12.59
N ALA A 329 0.35 -18.83 12.50
CA ALA A 329 0.58 -20.26 12.32
C ALA A 329 0.44 -21.07 13.64
N GLY A 330 0.28 -20.39 14.79
CA GLY A 330 0.22 -21.03 16.11
C GLY A 330 1.58 -21.56 16.61
N GLU A 331 2.68 -21.13 15.99
CA GLU A 331 4.05 -21.50 16.39
C GLU A 331 4.51 -20.74 17.64
N LEU A 332 3.93 -19.57 17.88
CA LEU A 332 4.13 -18.78 19.08
C LEU A 332 2.89 -18.86 19.98
N ALA A 333 3.13 -18.99 21.29
CA ALA A 333 2.07 -19.10 22.27
C ALA A 333 1.19 -17.84 22.26
N VAL A 334 -0.09 -18.04 22.05
CA VAL A 334 -1.12 -17.06 22.41
C VAL A 334 -1.35 -17.24 23.90
N ALA A 335 -0.76 -16.39 24.75
CA ALA A 335 -1.06 -16.44 26.17
C ALA A 335 -2.58 -16.30 26.33
N GLU A 336 -3.22 -17.27 27.00
CA GLU A 336 -4.62 -17.15 27.40
C GLU A 336 -4.71 -15.97 28.36
N HIS A 337 -5.05 -14.80 27.84
CA HIS A 337 -5.35 -13.63 28.66
C HIS A 337 -6.69 -13.90 29.32
N ALA A 338 -6.67 -14.64 30.42
CA ALA A 338 -7.77 -14.66 31.36
C ALA A 338 -8.06 -13.20 31.72
N PRO A 339 -9.29 -12.69 31.49
CA PRO A 339 -9.62 -11.33 31.87
C PRO A 339 -9.28 -11.16 33.36
N LEU A 340 -8.63 -10.05 33.68
CA LEU A 340 -7.97 -9.68 34.95
C LEU A 340 -8.84 -9.76 36.25
N PHE A 341 -9.99 -10.43 36.22
CA PHE A 341 -10.81 -10.79 37.38
C PHE A 341 -11.20 -12.28 37.33
N GLY A 342 -10.21 -13.15 37.50
CA GLY A 342 -10.40 -14.60 37.49
C GLY A 342 -9.72 -15.32 38.65
N ARG A 343 -9.80 -14.82 39.89
CA ARG A 343 -9.55 -15.69 41.05
C ARG A 343 -10.65 -16.76 41.09
N ARG A 344 -10.35 -17.98 40.62
CA ARG A 344 -10.60 -19.28 41.30
C ARG A 344 -10.44 -20.46 40.35
N GLY A 345 -9.72 -21.49 40.83
CA GLY A 345 -10.09 -22.89 40.63
C GLY A 345 -9.13 -23.73 39.82
N LEU A 346 -8.48 -24.69 40.49
CA LEU A 346 -7.75 -25.81 39.88
C LEU A 346 -8.65 -26.62 38.92
N PHE A 347 -8.00 -27.16 37.87
CA PHE A 347 -8.39 -28.21 36.91
C PHE A 347 -9.25 -27.86 35.69
N ARG A 348 -8.65 -28.02 34.48
CA ARG A 348 -9.02 -28.99 33.41
C ARG A 348 -8.19 -28.73 32.13
N SER A 349 -7.33 -29.67 31.73
CA SER A 349 -7.52 -30.74 30.71
C SER A 349 -7.57 -30.25 29.26
N SER A 350 -6.49 -30.55 28.55
CA SER A 350 -6.20 -30.43 27.11
C SER A 350 -7.40 -30.60 26.18
N GLY A 351 -7.57 -29.63 25.27
CA GLY A 351 -8.52 -29.69 24.15
C GLY A 351 -8.07 -28.77 23.01
N ASP A 352 -8.05 -29.32 21.80
CA ASP A 352 -7.48 -28.81 20.55
C ASP A 352 -7.88 -27.38 20.14
N LEU A 353 -6.89 -26.62 19.65
CA LEU A 353 -7.08 -25.33 18.99
C LEU A 353 -7.31 -25.55 17.49
N ALA A 354 -8.39 -25.00 16.95
CA ALA A 354 -8.72 -25.05 15.53
C ALA A 354 -7.91 -24.01 14.71
N PRO A 355 -7.40 -24.36 13.51
CA PRO A 355 -6.69 -23.42 12.63
C PRO A 355 -7.62 -22.39 11.96
N CYS A 356 -7.07 -21.20 11.64
CA CYS A 356 -7.76 -20.11 10.92
C CYS A 356 -8.37 -20.58 9.59
N ARG A 357 -9.53 -20.01 9.23
CA ARG A 357 -10.26 -20.29 7.98
C ARG A 357 -10.09 -19.18 6.96
#